data_AF-A0A3B3ZJL9-F1
#
_entry.id   AF-A0A3B3ZJL9-F1
#
_cell.length_a   1.000
_cell.length_b   1.000
_cell.length_c   1.000
_cell.angle_alpha   90.00
_cell.angle_beta   90.00
_cell.angle_gamma   90.00
#
_symmetry.space_group_name_H-M   'P 1'
#
loop_
_entity.id
_entity.type
_entity.pdbx_description
1 polymer ?
#
loop_
_entity_poly.entity_id
_entity_poly.type
_entity_poly.pdbx_seq_one_letter_code
_entity_poly.pdbx_strand_id
1 'polypeptide(L)'
;MFFGGGYPTMIDRFPLPLCPRARHFTNRTVPYFVGEHFSKEWSGGHLKNLERSVEEDYISNLRNNCWKEKLQKEGMLYRARYFGDSDLYERAQRARTPSCAKLSEISASIH
;
A
#
# COMPACT_ATOMS: atom_id res chain seq x y z
N MET A 1 -8.27 13.74 56.67
CA MET A 1 -7.77 14.31 55.41
C MET A 1 -8.26 13.43 54.25
N PHE A 2 -9.08 13.99 53.35
CA PHE A 2 -9.48 13.36 52.08
C PHE A 2 -8.71 14.05 50.97
N PHE A 3 -8.02 13.31 50.10
CA PHE A 3 -7.85 13.62 48.66
C PHE A 3 -7.39 12.34 47.95
N GLY A 4 -8.32 11.41 47.74
CA GLY A 4 -8.17 10.34 46.75
C GLY A 4 -8.50 10.90 45.37
N GLY A 5 -7.50 11.46 44.69
CA GLY A 5 -7.62 11.89 43.30
C GLY A 5 -7.57 10.68 42.38
N GLY A 6 -8.74 10.22 41.93
CA GLY A 6 -8.86 9.23 40.86
C GLY A 6 -8.27 9.81 39.56
N TYR A 7 -7.38 9.06 38.93
CA TYR A 7 -6.86 9.38 37.61
C TYR A 7 -8.03 9.40 36.61
N PRO A 8 -8.33 10.54 35.97
CA PRO A 8 -9.37 10.58 34.95
C PRO A 8 -8.92 9.75 33.75
N THR A 9 -9.74 8.77 33.37
CA THR A 9 -9.65 8.02 32.13
C THR A 9 -9.67 9.00 30.96
N MET A 10 -8.52 9.19 30.32
CA MET A 10 -8.36 10.00 29.10
C MET A 10 -8.87 9.20 27.89
N ILE A 11 -10.18 8.95 27.89
CA ILE A 11 -10.95 8.60 26.70
C ILE A 11 -11.82 9.84 26.46
N ASP A 12 -11.89 10.28 25.20
CA ASP A 12 -12.62 11.46 24.72
C ASP A 12 -11.96 12.84 24.91
N ARG A 13 -11.33 13.29 23.81
CA ARG A 13 -11.21 14.68 23.31
C ARG A 13 -9.83 15.01 22.70
N PHE A 14 -9.30 14.10 21.89
CA PHE A 14 -8.49 14.56 20.76
C PHE A 14 -9.41 14.66 19.55
N PRO A 15 -9.64 15.86 18.98
CA PRO A 15 -10.17 15.98 17.64
C PRO A 15 -9.16 15.26 16.75
N LEU A 16 -9.51 14.05 16.29
CA LEU A 16 -8.74 13.38 15.26
C LEU A 16 -8.63 14.38 14.09
N PRO A 17 -7.41 14.72 13.65
CA PRO A 17 -7.26 15.58 12.49
C PRO A 17 -8.03 14.91 11.35
N LEU A 18 -8.91 15.71 10.76
CA LEU A 18 -9.77 15.35 9.63
C LEU A 18 -9.05 14.33 8.75
N CYS A 19 -9.61 13.13 8.63
CA CYS A 19 -9.08 12.11 7.74
C CYS A 19 -8.74 12.77 6.40
N PRO A 20 -7.48 12.68 5.93
CA PRO A 20 -7.10 13.27 4.65
C PRO A 20 -8.04 12.71 3.60
N ARG A 21 -8.80 13.60 2.96
CA ARG A 21 -9.83 13.24 2.01
C ARG A 21 -9.17 12.47 0.86
N ALA A 22 -9.41 11.16 0.81
CA ALA A 22 -8.94 10.31 -0.27
C ALA A 22 -9.55 10.83 -1.57
N ARG A 23 -8.74 11.46 -2.41
CA ARG A 23 -9.14 11.72 -3.80
C ARG A 23 -8.79 10.50 -4.62
N HIS A 24 -9.77 10.09 -5.40
CA HIS A 24 -9.59 9.09 -6.43
C HIS A 24 -9.37 9.87 -7.73
N PHE A 25 -8.39 9.44 -8.50
CA PHE A 25 -8.18 9.97 -9.82
C PHE A 25 -9.37 9.67 -10.73
N THR A 26 -9.72 10.59 -11.61
CA THR A 26 -10.85 10.43 -12.55
C THR A 26 -10.63 9.36 -13.63
N ASN A 27 -9.46 8.72 -13.70
CA ASN A 27 -9.16 7.71 -14.73
C ASN A 27 -8.66 6.37 -14.17
N ARG A 28 -7.95 6.34 -13.01
CA ARG A 28 -7.40 5.10 -12.44
C ARG A 28 -7.31 5.18 -10.91
N THR A 29 -7.85 4.17 -10.24
CA THR A 29 -8.14 4.15 -8.80
C THR A 29 -6.88 3.95 -7.94
N VAL A 30 -5.96 4.92 -7.94
CA VAL A 30 -4.84 4.97 -6.97
C VAL A 30 -5.18 6.04 -5.92
N PRO A 31 -5.53 5.65 -4.67
CA PRO A 31 -5.78 6.63 -3.61
C PRO A 31 -4.44 7.22 -3.15
N TYR A 32 -4.32 8.54 -3.20
CA TYR A 32 -3.18 9.28 -2.66
C TYR A 32 -3.70 10.30 -1.62
N PHE A 33 -2.94 10.47 -0.54
CA PHE A 33 -3.31 11.37 0.55
C PHE A 33 -2.70 12.75 0.31
N VAL A 34 -3.52 13.80 0.41
CA VAL A 34 -3.11 15.19 0.18
C VAL A 34 -3.33 16.03 1.43
N GLY A 35 -2.47 17.03 1.64
CA GLY A 35 -2.62 18.04 2.69
C GLY A 35 -3.65 19.12 2.34
N GLU A 36 -4.10 19.90 3.33
CA GLU A 36 -5.16 20.92 3.18
C GLU A 36 -4.84 21.99 2.11
N HIS A 37 -3.58 22.35 1.90
CA HIS A 37 -3.16 23.38 0.94
C HIS A 37 -3.03 22.89 -0.52
N PHE A 38 -3.22 21.60 -0.77
CA PHE A 38 -3.00 20.99 -2.08
C PHE A 38 -3.89 21.58 -3.19
N SER A 39 -5.12 21.97 -2.84
CA SER A 39 -6.08 22.55 -3.79
C SER A 39 -5.72 23.98 -4.21
N LYS A 40 -4.81 24.65 -3.49
CA LYS A 40 -4.42 26.05 -3.72
C LYS A 40 -3.12 26.16 -4.53
N GLU A 41 -2.23 25.16 -4.42
CA GLU A 41 -0.93 25.14 -5.09
C GLU A 41 -0.95 24.35 -6.42
N TRP A 42 -1.80 23.33 -6.54
CA TRP A 42 -1.86 22.48 -7.73
C TRP A 42 -3.16 22.70 -8.50
N SER A 43 -3.16 23.68 -9.41
CA SER A 43 -4.28 23.95 -10.33
C SER A 43 -3.86 23.76 -11.80
N GLY A 44 -4.80 23.28 -12.63
CA GLY A 44 -4.62 23.15 -14.08
C GLY A 44 -3.62 22.05 -14.51
N GLY A 45 -2.74 22.37 -15.47
CA GLY A 45 -1.84 21.40 -16.11
C GLY A 45 -0.77 20.79 -15.20
N HIS A 46 -0.39 21.48 -14.12
CA HIS A 46 0.56 20.97 -13.13
C HIS A 46 -0.01 19.78 -12.36
N LEU A 47 -1.32 19.80 -12.07
CA LEU A 47 -1.99 18.70 -11.37
C LEU A 47 -1.86 17.41 -12.18
N LYS A 48 -2.15 17.45 -13.49
CA LYS A 48 -2.08 16.30 -14.42
C LYS A 48 -0.68 15.69 -14.52
N ASN A 49 0.37 16.51 -14.39
CA ASN A 49 1.76 16.03 -14.42
C ASN A 49 2.16 15.35 -13.11
N LEU A 50 1.79 15.93 -11.97
CA LEU A 50 2.00 15.30 -10.66
C LEU A 50 1.26 13.98 -10.57
N GLU A 51 0.01 14.00 -10.99
CA GLU A 51 -0.86 12.86 -11.11
C GLU A 51 -0.24 11.71 -11.93
N ARG A 52 0.36 12.02 -13.08
CA ARG A 52 1.12 11.04 -13.88
C ARG A 52 2.36 10.53 -13.15
N SER A 53 3.13 11.43 -12.54
CA SER A 53 4.33 11.05 -11.77
C SER A 53 4.00 10.09 -10.64
N VAL A 54 2.92 10.35 -9.90
CA VAL A 54 2.44 9.49 -8.80
C VAL A 54 2.03 8.11 -9.33
N GLU A 55 1.36 8.06 -10.49
CA GLU A 55 0.99 6.79 -11.11
C GLU A 55 2.23 5.98 -11.53
N GLU A 56 3.20 6.62 -12.18
CA GLU A 56 4.45 6.00 -12.62
C GLU A 56 5.26 5.45 -11.43
N ASP A 57 5.36 6.22 -10.35
CA ASP A 57 6.02 5.80 -9.11
C ASP A 57 5.29 4.62 -8.46
N TYR A 58 3.96 4.65 -8.43
CA TYR A 58 3.15 3.58 -7.88
C TYR A 58 3.34 2.26 -8.65
N ILE A 59 3.33 2.30 -9.99
CA ILE A 59 3.58 1.13 -10.84
C ILE A 59 5.02 0.62 -10.62
N SER A 60 6.00 1.51 -10.54
CA SER A 60 7.40 1.16 -10.30
C SER A 60 7.60 0.49 -8.94
N ASN A 61 6.94 1.00 -7.90
CA ASN A 61 6.93 0.38 -6.59
C ASN A 61 6.26 -1.02 -6.61
N LEU A 62 5.13 -1.16 -7.30
CA LEU A 62 4.47 -2.46 -7.47
C LEU A 62 5.37 -3.49 -8.18
N ARG A 63 6.10 -3.08 -9.22
CA ARG A 63 7.07 -3.94 -9.91
C ARG A 63 8.18 -4.41 -8.97
N ASN A 64 8.76 -3.50 -8.20
CA ASN A 64 9.81 -3.82 -7.23
C ASN A 64 9.30 -4.77 -6.14
N ASN A 65 8.09 -4.55 -5.62
CA ASN A 65 7.50 -5.42 -4.61
C ASN A 65 7.14 -6.79 -5.18
N CYS A 66 6.58 -6.84 -6.39
CA CYS A 66 6.32 -8.09 -7.09
C CYS A 66 7.62 -8.91 -7.27
N TRP A 67 8.72 -8.27 -7.66
CA TRP A 67 9.99 -8.97 -7.80
C TRP A 67 10.48 -9.55 -6.46
N LYS A 68 10.39 -8.78 -5.37
CA LYS A 68 10.74 -9.26 -4.03
C LYS A 68 9.87 -10.44 -3.59
N GLU A 69 8.55 -10.36 -3.79
CA GLU A 69 7.61 -11.44 -3.48
C GLU A 69 7.92 -12.71 -4.29
N LYS A 70 8.20 -12.56 -5.59
CA LYS A 70 8.58 -13.66 -6.47
C LYS A 70 9.88 -14.32 -6.01
N LEU A 71 10.89 -13.51 -5.71
CA LEU A 71 12.18 -14.01 -5.20
C LEU A 71 12.02 -14.74 -3.87
N GLN A 72 11.17 -14.23 -2.97
CA GLN A 72 10.85 -14.89 -1.72
C GLN A 72 10.20 -16.26 -1.96
N LYS A 73 9.22 -16.33 -2.85
CA LYS A 73 8.54 -17.58 -3.23
C LYS A 73 9.50 -18.59 -3.84
N GLU A 74 10.33 -18.17 -4.79
CA GLU A 74 11.35 -19.01 -5.41
C GLU A 74 12.38 -19.51 -4.38
N GLY A 75 12.81 -18.65 -3.46
CA GLY A 75 13.71 -19.01 -2.37
C GLY A 75 13.10 -20.02 -1.38
N MET A 76 11.79 -19.96 -1.12
CA MET A 76 11.10 -20.98 -0.32
C MET A 76 10.98 -22.31 -1.08
N LEU A 77 10.62 -22.26 -2.36
CA LEU A 77 10.54 -23.46 -3.22
C LEU A 77 11.89 -24.15 -3.36
N TYR A 78 12.96 -23.39 -3.53
CA TYR A 78 14.32 -23.91 -3.61
C TYR A 78 14.70 -24.64 -2.33
N ARG A 79 14.52 -24.01 -1.16
CA ARG A 79 14.80 -24.63 0.15
C ARG A 79 13.97 -25.91 0.37
N ALA A 80 12.69 -25.87 0.03
CA ALA A 80 11.81 -27.04 0.17
C ALA A 80 12.28 -28.23 -0.68
N ARG A 81 12.67 -27.98 -1.95
CA ARG A 81 13.23 -29.01 -2.82
C ARG A 81 14.58 -29.52 -2.33
N TYR A 82 15.41 -28.63 -1.80
CA TYR A 82 16.75 -28.96 -1.32
C TYR A 82 16.71 -29.87 -0.09
N PHE A 83 15.86 -29.57 0.89
CA PHE A 83 15.71 -30.39 2.11
C PHE A 83 14.73 -31.56 1.96
N GLY A 84 13.91 -31.57 0.89
CA GLY A 84 12.87 -32.59 0.68
C GLY A 84 11.65 -32.42 1.59
N ASP A 85 11.40 -31.21 2.10
CA ASP A 85 10.28 -30.91 3.00
C ASP A 85 9.00 -30.62 2.19
N SER A 86 8.05 -31.56 2.23
CA SER A 86 6.76 -31.46 1.52
C SER A 86 5.85 -30.36 2.09
N ASP A 87 5.88 -30.12 3.40
CA ASP A 87 5.04 -29.10 4.03
C ASP A 87 5.53 -27.71 3.65
N LEU A 88 6.86 -27.51 3.66
CA LEU A 88 7.47 -26.28 3.19
C LEU A 88 7.20 -26.07 1.70
N TYR A 89 7.21 -27.14 0.90
CA TYR A 89 6.90 -27.08 -0.53
C TYR A 89 5.46 -26.63 -0.80
N GLU A 90 4.49 -27.20 -0.09
CA GLU A 90 3.09 -26.78 -0.22
C GLU A 90 2.86 -25.34 0.23
N ARG A 91 3.49 -24.92 1.34
CA ARG A 91 3.42 -23.52 1.80
C ARG A 91 4.03 -22.57 0.78
N ALA A 92 5.17 -22.94 0.21
CA ALA A 92 5.83 -22.16 -0.83
C ALA A 92 4.98 -22.07 -2.11
N GLN A 93 4.26 -23.14 -2.49
CA GLN A 93 3.31 -23.09 -3.60
C GLN A 93 2.14 -22.14 -3.33
N ARG A 94 1.56 -22.23 -2.12
CA ARG A 94 0.44 -21.40 -1.67
C ARG A 94 0.83 -19.95 -1.32
N ALA A 95 2.13 -19.64 -1.30
CA ALA A 95 2.61 -18.29 -1.08
C ALA A 95 2.01 -17.34 -2.13
N ARG A 96 1.26 -16.36 -1.64
CA ARG A 96 0.58 -15.35 -2.45
C ARG A 96 1.56 -14.24 -2.81
N THR A 97 1.38 -13.70 -4.01
CA THR A 97 2.13 -12.54 -4.52
C THR A 97 1.14 -11.41 -4.84
N PRO A 98 0.58 -10.75 -3.82
CA PRO A 98 -0.48 -9.76 -4.02
C PRO A 98 -0.02 -8.57 -4.88
N SER A 99 1.25 -8.15 -4.77
CA SER A 99 1.79 -7.06 -5.58
C SER A 99 1.86 -7.44 -7.06
N CYS A 100 2.25 -8.68 -7.37
CA CYS A 100 2.24 -9.18 -8.74
C CYS A 100 0.82 -9.30 -9.31
N ALA A 101 -0.15 -9.75 -8.52
CA ALA A 101 -1.54 -9.86 -8.95
C ALA A 101 -2.12 -8.48 -9.29
N LYS A 102 -1.88 -7.48 -8.43
CA LYS A 102 -2.30 -6.10 -8.66
C LYS A 102 -1.60 -5.46 -9.86
N LEU A 103 -0.32 -5.75 -10.04
CA LEU A 103 0.43 -5.30 -11.22
C LEU A 103 -0.15 -5.89 -12.52
N SER A 104 -0.55 -7.17 -12.51
CA SER A 104 -1.19 -7.82 -13.64
C SER A 104 -2.51 -7.14 -14.01
N GLU A 105 -3.36 -6.84 -13.02
CA GLU A 105 -4.63 -6.16 -13.20
C GLU A 105 -4.45 -4.77 -13.84
N ILE A 106 -3.49 -3.99 -13.34
CA ILE A 106 -3.17 -2.66 -13.87
C ILE A 106 -2.60 -2.77 -15.29
N SER A 107 -1.72 -3.74 -15.56
CA SER A 107 -1.16 -3.93 -16.90
C SER A 107 -2.20 -4.38 -17.92
N ALA A 108 -3.20 -5.16 -17.50
CA ALA A 108 -4.28 -5.64 -18.34
C ALA A 108 -5.31 -4.54 -18.67
N SER A 109 -5.43 -3.52 -17.84
CA SER A 109 -6.34 -2.38 -18.09
C SER A 109 -5.70 -1.24 -18.91
N ILE A 110 -4.42 -1.39 -19.29
CA ILE A 110 -3.70 -0.46 -20.19
C ILE A 110 -3.74 -0.92 -21.66
N HIS A 111 -4.24 -2.13 -21.93
CA HIS A 111 -4.37 -2.69 -23.29
C HIS A 111 -5.80 -2.60 -23.82
#